data_AF-A0AAW0YKS4-F1
#
_entry.id   AF-A0AAW0YKS4-F1
#
_cell.length_a   1.000
_cell.length_b   1.000
_cell.length_c   1.000
_cell.angle_alpha   90.00
_cell.angle_beta   90.00
_cell.angle_gamma   90.00
#
_symmetry.space_group_name_H-M   'P 1'
#
loop_
_entity.id
_entity.type
_entity.pdbx_description
1 polymer ?
#
loop_
_entity_poly.entity_id
_entity_poly.type
_entity_poly.pdbx_seq_one_letter_code
_entity_poly.pdbx_strand_id
1 'polypeptide(L)'
;MLTWRMMRVLKLLWLLMFLACALAAFNLLFASSHDSHLHDHLGRETLDSRESQQVLSPEERLLEIQNWVLAGHQKGVLPQVLSVNEQLTPAAPVVKKELSFGVHEEENSAREVLDMEAAEKDNKRGHFLDANAANEVNSVEPETNVNNRNPAVAVSLRQNFKDYNKLSLPSGHNWRNLSEYDIKKLSVLGRRLYLNEEIGTVKDRTFTILVWKTGPQIEKRLLKEYGKLNKDPFRKCSAQNCKLTYEDEAARTADAILIHLHRIKGPNTFPNRTKINQRWIWLTDESPYNTFMVAKVKDMAKYNGYFNWSMSYRMDSDIPVPYGRTVEMKPEEAASYHYIDYFKLKPKTVAILGSNCGSQNKRWDYVRELKKYIEIDEYGGCGTLKCPGHFMKDCLPLRDYKFYLSFENGDCREYLTEKVWWNALGKGAVPVVMGAIIDDYMKFLPPKSFIHINDFASPQHLAKYLMYLASNPVAYNRYHAWRSRYRVLNEHGYFASEVFHYCRICEALNYNDPAPKVYNNMEVFWNKKTQCFPPTWEDRLKSLAVTKS
;
A
#
# COMPACT_ATOMS: atom_id res chain seq x y z
N MET A 1 -16.53 -25.21 -54.18
CA MET A 1 -16.25 -23.95 -54.92
C MET A 1 -17.32 -22.86 -54.74
N LEU A 2 -18.57 -23.16 -54.38
CA LEU A 2 -19.63 -22.14 -54.19
C LEU A 2 -19.48 -21.27 -52.91
N THR A 3 -18.82 -21.78 -51.87
CA THR A 3 -18.67 -21.07 -50.59
C THR A 3 -17.62 -19.96 -50.60
N TRP A 4 -16.63 -20.05 -51.49
CA TRP A 4 -15.54 -19.07 -51.59
C TRP A 4 -15.92 -17.80 -52.37
N ARG A 5 -16.83 -17.91 -53.35
CA ARG A 5 -17.36 -16.76 -54.10
C ARG A 5 -18.29 -15.90 -53.24
N MET A 6 -19.09 -16.51 -52.37
CA MET A 6 -20.00 -15.78 -51.47
C MET A 6 -19.25 -14.93 -50.44
N MET A 7 -18.14 -15.45 -49.88
CA MET A 7 -17.31 -14.69 -48.92
C MET A 7 -16.60 -13.48 -49.55
N ARG A 8 -16.25 -13.53 -50.84
CA ARG A 8 -15.67 -12.36 -51.54
C ARG A 8 -16.70 -11.27 -51.78
N VAL A 9 -17.94 -11.62 -52.11
CA VAL A 9 -19.03 -10.65 -52.31
C VAL A 9 -19.41 -9.98 -50.99
N LEU A 10 -19.48 -10.74 -49.89
CA LEU A 10 -19.74 -10.21 -48.55
C LEU A 10 -18.64 -9.26 -48.07
N LYS A 11 -17.36 -9.56 -48.33
CA LYS A 11 -16.24 -8.66 -48.01
C LYS A 11 -16.28 -7.36 -48.82
N LEU A 12 -16.64 -7.42 -50.10
CA LEU A 12 -16.79 -6.24 -50.95
C LEU A 12 -17.96 -5.34 -50.51
N LEU A 13 -19.10 -5.94 -50.14
CA LEU A 13 -20.24 -5.19 -49.61
C LEU A 13 -19.91 -4.51 -48.27
N TRP A 14 -19.15 -5.18 -47.39
CA TRP A 14 -18.68 -4.59 -46.14
C TRP A 14 -17.71 -3.42 -46.36
N LEU A 15 -16.79 -3.53 -47.33
CA LEU A 15 -15.88 -2.45 -47.67
C LEU A 15 -16.62 -1.23 -48.24
N LEU A 16 -17.61 -1.46 -49.10
CA LEU A 16 -18.42 -0.38 -49.69
C LEU A 16 -19.26 0.35 -48.62
N MET A 17 -19.81 -0.38 -47.64
CA MET A 17 -20.49 0.24 -46.50
C MET A 17 -19.55 1.10 -45.63
N PHE A 18 -18.32 0.64 -45.40
CA PHE A 18 -17.32 1.39 -44.64
C PHE A 18 -16.90 2.69 -45.36
N LEU A 19 -16.71 2.63 -46.68
CA LEU A 19 -16.40 3.80 -47.52
C LEU A 19 -17.57 4.81 -47.55
N ALA A 20 -18.81 4.34 -47.61
CA ALA A 20 -19.99 5.21 -47.55
C ALA A 20 -20.13 5.94 -46.21
N CYS A 21 -19.84 5.26 -45.08
CA CYS A 21 -19.85 5.89 -43.76
C CYS A 21 -18.71 6.91 -43.58
N ALA A 22 -17.52 6.63 -44.13
CA ALA A 22 -16.39 7.54 -44.09
C ALA A 22 -16.67 8.83 -44.89
N LEU A 23 -17.31 8.72 -46.07
CA LEU A 23 -17.72 9.87 -46.87
C LEU A 23 -18.82 10.70 -46.20
N ALA A 24 -19.76 10.07 -45.49
CA ALA A 24 -20.78 10.77 -44.72
C ALA A 24 -20.20 11.53 -43.52
N ALA A 25 -19.20 10.95 -42.84
CA ALA A 25 -18.50 11.61 -41.73
C ALA A 25 -17.63 12.80 -42.21
N PHE A 26 -17.06 12.70 -43.41
CA PHE A 26 -16.26 13.80 -43.99
C PHE A 26 -17.13 15.00 -44.39
N ASN A 27 -18.35 14.77 -44.88
CA ASN A 27 -19.30 15.84 -45.23
C ASN A 27 -19.92 16.53 -44.00
N LEU A 28 -19.93 15.88 -42.82
CA LEU A 28 -20.40 16.48 -41.56
C LEU A 28 -19.33 17.36 -40.86
N LEU A 29 -18.06 17.24 -41.25
CA LEU A 29 -16.95 18.01 -40.65
C LEU A 29 -16.65 19.33 -41.36
N PHE A 30 -17.27 19.62 -42.51
CA PHE A 30 -17.02 20.85 -43.29
C PHE A 30 -18.24 21.77 -43.45
N ALA A 31 -19.34 21.52 -42.73
CA ALA A 31 -20.51 22.39 -42.72
C ALA A 31 -20.60 23.20 -41.41
N SER A 32 -19.67 24.13 -41.17
CA SER A 32 -19.91 25.31 -40.31
C SER A 32 -18.85 26.39 -40.54
N SER A 33 -19.03 27.18 -41.58
CA SER A 33 -18.40 28.49 -41.67
C SER A 33 -19.31 29.40 -42.49
N HIS A 34 -20.12 30.22 -41.82
CA HIS A 34 -20.45 31.58 -42.24
C HIS A 34 -21.27 32.32 -41.17
N ASP A 35 -21.05 33.64 -41.14
CA ASP A 35 -21.75 34.73 -40.44
C ASP A 35 -21.34 35.07 -39.00
N SER A 36 -21.19 36.35 -38.61
CA SER A 36 -20.79 37.63 -39.24
C SER A 36 -20.74 38.67 -38.10
N HIS A 37 -19.91 39.70 -38.31
CA HIS A 37 -19.76 40.98 -37.63
C HIS A 37 -20.78 41.42 -36.54
N LEU A 38 -20.29 41.98 -35.43
CA LEU A 38 -20.57 43.39 -35.07
C LEU A 38 -19.61 43.94 -33.98
N HIS A 39 -19.31 45.23 -34.13
CA HIS A 39 -18.54 46.14 -33.27
C HIS A 39 -19.10 46.30 -31.85
N ASP A 40 -18.24 46.57 -30.84
CA ASP A 40 -18.17 47.93 -30.25
C ASP A 40 -16.98 48.17 -29.29
N HIS A 41 -16.68 49.46 -29.14
CA HIS A 41 -15.49 50.13 -28.60
C HIS A 41 -15.28 50.14 -27.06
N LEU A 42 -14.08 50.61 -26.69
CA LEU A 42 -13.60 51.25 -25.43
C LEU A 42 -12.84 50.28 -24.50
N GLY A 43 -11.62 50.55 -24.03
CA GLY A 43 -10.80 51.75 -24.04
C GLY A 43 -9.35 51.37 -23.65
N ARG A 44 -8.44 52.23 -24.06
CA ARG A 44 -6.99 52.07 -24.06
C ARG A 44 -6.43 52.78 -22.83
N GLU A 45 -5.69 52.08 -21.97
CA GLU A 45 -4.62 52.67 -21.18
C GLU A 45 -3.37 51.81 -21.32
N THR A 46 -2.39 52.38 -22.03
CA THR A 46 -1.02 51.89 -22.14
C THR A 46 -0.21 52.44 -20.97
N LEU A 47 0.58 51.61 -20.31
CA LEU A 47 1.89 52.02 -19.80
C LEU A 47 2.83 50.82 -19.69
N ASP A 48 3.99 51.06 -20.27
CA ASP A 48 5.13 50.21 -20.56
C ASP A 48 5.93 49.90 -19.29
N SER A 49 6.31 48.63 -19.09
CA SER A 49 7.60 48.29 -18.48
C SER A 49 7.99 46.86 -18.88
N ARG A 50 8.95 46.78 -19.80
CA ARG A 50 9.79 45.60 -20.04
C ARG A 50 10.43 45.13 -18.72
N GLU A 51 9.97 44.00 -18.18
CA GLU A 51 10.78 43.19 -17.29
C GLU A 51 11.34 41.98 -18.06
N SER A 52 12.67 41.95 -18.14
CA SER A 52 13.46 40.82 -18.59
C SER A 52 13.05 39.55 -17.86
N GLN A 53 12.53 38.55 -18.59
CA GLN A 53 12.44 37.18 -18.09
C GLN A 53 13.85 36.68 -17.78
N GLN A 54 14.24 36.75 -16.51
CA GLN A 54 15.47 36.16 -16.03
C GLN A 54 15.28 34.64 -16.05
N VAL A 55 16.01 33.97 -16.94
CA VAL A 55 16.05 32.51 -17.00
C VAL A 55 16.75 32.03 -15.73
N LEU A 56 15.97 31.60 -14.74
CA LEU A 56 16.48 31.03 -13.48
C LEU A 56 17.46 29.90 -13.78
N SER A 57 18.61 29.93 -13.12
CA SER A 57 19.62 28.88 -13.18
C SER A 57 19.05 27.55 -12.66
N PRO A 58 19.63 26.40 -13.04
CA PRO A 58 19.19 25.10 -12.53
C PRO A 58 19.17 25.02 -10.99
N GLU A 59 20.06 25.74 -10.30
CA GLU A 59 20.17 25.77 -8.84
C GLU A 59 19.04 26.57 -8.19
N GLU A 60 18.63 27.69 -8.78
CA GLU A 60 17.52 28.52 -8.26
C GLU A 60 16.17 27.81 -8.43
N ARG A 61 15.96 27.08 -9.54
CA ARG A 61 14.77 26.23 -9.74
C ARG A 61 14.70 25.08 -8.73
N LEU A 62 15.85 24.55 -8.32
CA LEU A 62 15.94 23.51 -7.30
C LEU A 62 15.61 24.06 -5.90
N LEU A 63 16.04 25.29 -5.60
CA LEU A 63 15.70 25.97 -4.35
C LEU A 63 14.19 26.27 -4.27
N GLU A 64 13.57 26.63 -5.39
CA GLU A 64 12.12 26.85 -5.49
C GLU A 64 11.32 25.55 -5.25
N ILE A 65 11.77 24.42 -5.81
CA ILE A 65 11.20 23.08 -5.55
C ILE A 65 11.40 22.68 -4.09
N GLN A 66 12.57 22.93 -3.50
CA GLN A 66 12.83 22.66 -2.09
C GLN A 66 11.90 23.48 -1.19
N ASN A 67 11.71 24.76 -1.48
CA ASN A 67 10.81 25.65 -0.76
C ASN A 67 9.34 25.22 -0.93
N TRP A 68 8.95 24.74 -2.12
CA TRP A 68 7.61 24.17 -2.37
C TRP A 68 7.36 22.89 -1.57
N VAL A 69 8.30 21.95 -1.55
CA VAL A 69 8.19 20.69 -0.80
C VAL A 69 8.16 20.97 0.71
N LEU A 70 9.02 21.88 1.19
CA LEU A 70 9.05 22.29 2.60
C LEU A 70 7.77 23.05 3.02
N ALA A 71 7.23 23.91 2.15
CA ALA A 71 5.96 24.62 2.39
C ALA A 71 4.75 23.68 2.33
N GLY A 72 4.75 22.70 1.43
CA GLY A 72 3.72 21.65 1.33
C GLY A 72 3.69 20.74 2.56
N HIS A 73 4.84 20.49 3.19
CA HIS A 73 4.93 19.75 4.45
C HIS A 73 4.46 20.58 5.68
N GLN A 74 4.27 21.89 5.55
CA GLN A 74 3.78 22.76 6.64
C GLN A 74 2.31 23.17 6.50
N LYS A 75 1.69 23.07 5.31
CA LYS A 75 0.30 23.46 5.08
C LYS A 75 -0.54 22.28 4.59
N GLY A 76 -1.16 21.58 5.54
CA GLY A 76 -2.36 20.79 5.25
C GLY A 76 -3.50 21.73 4.87
N VAL A 77 -3.72 21.94 3.58
CA VAL A 77 -4.86 22.72 3.08
C VAL A 77 -6.02 21.77 2.81
N LEU A 78 -7.00 21.77 3.72
CA LEU A 78 -8.33 21.20 3.54
C LEU A 78 -9.09 21.92 2.40
N PRO A 79 -9.79 21.23 1.50
CA PRO A 79 -10.88 21.83 0.75
C PRO A 79 -12.11 21.92 1.66
N GLN A 80 -12.62 23.14 1.84
CA GLN A 80 -13.91 23.39 2.48
C GLN A 80 -15.04 22.76 1.64
N VAL A 81 -15.83 21.89 2.26
CA VAL A 81 -17.08 21.38 1.69
C VAL A 81 -18.17 22.42 1.95
N LEU A 82 -18.57 23.14 0.90
CA LEU A 82 -19.78 23.96 0.91
C LEU A 82 -21.00 23.03 0.82
N SER A 83 -21.88 23.15 1.82
CA SER A 83 -23.19 22.53 1.86
C SER A 83 -24.14 23.18 0.84
N VAL A 84 -24.86 22.39 0.06
CA VAL A 84 -26.10 22.82 -0.60
C VAL A 84 -27.16 21.73 -0.38
N ASN A 85 -28.23 22.13 0.30
CA ASN A 85 -29.50 21.42 0.37
C ASN A 85 -30.24 21.58 -0.97
N GLU A 86 -30.77 20.50 -1.54
CA GLU A 86 -32.10 20.52 -2.17
C GLU A 86 -32.67 19.11 -2.34
N GLN A 87 -33.99 19.01 -2.16
CA GLN A 87 -34.81 17.81 -2.09
C GLN A 87 -35.50 17.49 -3.43
N LEU A 88 -35.90 16.20 -3.58
CA LEU A 88 -37.04 15.62 -4.34
C LEU A 88 -36.83 14.90 -5.71
N THR A 89 -36.62 13.57 -5.61
CA THR A 89 -37.39 12.39 -6.19
C THR A 89 -37.70 12.26 -7.72
N PRO A 90 -38.25 11.13 -8.23
CA PRO A 90 -37.47 9.98 -8.76
C PRO A 90 -37.85 9.54 -10.19
N ALA A 91 -36.94 8.88 -10.94
CA ALA A 91 -37.31 8.00 -12.06
C ALA A 91 -36.21 7.00 -12.42
N ALA A 92 -36.60 5.74 -12.65
CA ALA A 92 -35.81 4.63 -13.19
C ALA A 92 -36.32 4.30 -14.62
N PRO A 93 -35.83 3.24 -15.31
CA PRO A 93 -34.46 2.93 -15.68
C PRO A 93 -34.32 2.71 -17.22
N VAL A 94 -33.13 2.86 -17.80
CA VAL A 94 -32.84 2.26 -19.13
C VAL A 94 -31.44 1.64 -19.18
N VAL A 95 -31.49 0.30 -19.31
CA VAL A 95 -30.54 -0.70 -19.78
C VAL A 95 -29.36 -0.17 -20.62
N LYS A 96 -28.12 -0.47 -20.19
CA LYS A 96 -26.96 -0.53 -21.09
C LYS A 96 -26.44 -1.95 -21.19
N LYS A 97 -26.29 -2.35 -22.45
CA LYS A 97 -25.94 -3.67 -22.97
C LYS A 97 -24.49 -4.03 -22.63
N GLU A 98 -24.31 -5.29 -22.27
CA GLU A 98 -23.04 -5.93 -21.94
C GLU A 98 -22.01 -5.81 -23.07
N LEU A 99 -20.78 -5.48 -22.69
CA LEU A 99 -19.57 -5.81 -23.45
C LEU A 99 -18.69 -6.63 -22.50
N SER A 100 -18.87 -7.94 -22.59
CA SER A 100 -18.01 -8.94 -21.99
C SER A 100 -16.65 -8.93 -22.68
N PHE A 101 -15.61 -8.45 -22.00
CA PHE A 101 -14.23 -8.79 -22.33
C PHE A 101 -13.63 -9.55 -21.16
N GLY A 102 -13.07 -10.72 -21.50
CA GLY A 102 -12.68 -11.79 -20.61
C GLY A 102 -11.74 -11.36 -19.50
N VAL A 103 -12.13 -11.71 -18.28
CA VAL A 103 -11.40 -11.53 -17.04
C VAL A 103 -10.36 -12.64 -16.93
N HIS A 104 -9.09 -12.33 -17.24
CA HIS A 104 -7.94 -13.05 -16.69
C HIS A 104 -7.46 -12.26 -15.46
N GLU A 105 -8.22 -12.30 -14.37
CA GLU A 105 -7.87 -11.67 -13.08
C GLU A 105 -7.50 -12.74 -12.03
N GLU A 106 -6.56 -12.37 -11.16
CA GLU A 106 -6.41 -12.89 -9.79
C GLU A 106 -5.76 -14.27 -9.53
N GLU A 107 -4.91 -14.81 -10.42
CA GLU A 107 -4.16 -16.05 -10.08
C GLU A 107 -3.03 -15.87 -9.02
N ASN A 108 -2.58 -14.66 -8.68
CA ASN A 108 -1.26 -14.51 -8.01
C ASN A 108 -1.25 -14.39 -6.47
N SER A 109 -2.36 -14.66 -5.78
CA SER A 109 -2.34 -14.94 -4.32
C SER A 109 -3.05 -16.25 -3.94
N ALA A 110 -3.63 -16.94 -4.93
CA ALA A 110 -4.28 -18.24 -4.78
C ALA A 110 -3.47 -19.43 -5.35
N ARG A 111 -2.46 -19.20 -6.20
CA ARG A 111 -1.60 -20.26 -6.78
C ARG A 111 -0.61 -20.90 -5.80
N GLU A 112 -0.80 -20.75 -4.48
CA GLU A 112 0.05 -21.40 -3.49
C GLU A 112 -0.35 -22.86 -3.20
N VAL A 113 -1.45 -23.38 -3.76
CA VAL A 113 -1.95 -24.75 -3.47
C VAL A 113 -2.03 -25.66 -4.70
N LEU A 114 -2.24 -25.16 -5.93
CA LEU A 114 -2.32 -26.03 -7.12
C LEU A 114 -0.95 -26.56 -7.59
N ASP A 115 0.14 -25.85 -7.28
CA ASP A 115 1.50 -26.30 -7.63
C ASP A 115 2.11 -27.29 -6.60
N MET A 116 1.45 -27.53 -5.46
CA MET A 116 1.93 -28.47 -4.44
C MET A 116 1.70 -29.94 -4.84
N GLU A 117 0.60 -30.26 -5.54
CA GLU A 117 0.33 -31.64 -6.01
C GLU A 117 1.24 -32.06 -7.19
N ALA A 118 1.78 -31.10 -7.93
CA ALA A 118 2.75 -31.36 -9.00
C ALA A 118 4.17 -31.57 -8.46
N ALA A 119 4.59 -30.77 -7.47
CA ALA A 119 5.93 -30.85 -6.89
C ALA A 119 6.17 -32.11 -6.02
N GLU A 120 5.11 -32.70 -5.46
CA GLU A 120 5.22 -33.93 -4.65
C GLU A 120 5.29 -35.21 -5.52
N LYS A 121 4.93 -35.13 -6.81
CA LYS A 121 5.07 -36.25 -7.76
C LYS A 121 6.46 -36.35 -8.40
N ASP A 122 7.23 -35.26 -8.42
CA ASP A 122 8.54 -35.23 -9.09
C ASP A 122 9.75 -35.43 -8.17
N ASN A 123 9.59 -35.47 -6.85
CA ASN A 123 10.71 -35.68 -5.92
C ASN A 123 10.82 -37.10 -5.36
N LYS A 124 10.62 -38.11 -6.22
CA LYS A 124 11.13 -39.48 -6.02
C LYS A 124 12.29 -39.74 -6.97
N ARG A 125 13.43 -39.07 -6.76
CA ARG A 125 14.78 -39.52 -7.13
C ARG A 125 15.80 -38.42 -6.80
N GLY A 126 16.70 -38.71 -5.85
CA GLY A 126 17.96 -37.98 -5.75
C GLY A 126 18.37 -37.53 -4.35
N HIS A 127 19.08 -38.42 -3.67
CA HIS A 127 20.04 -38.26 -2.58
C HIS A 127 20.14 -36.96 -1.75
N PHE A 128 20.00 -37.20 -0.44
CA PHE A 128 20.36 -36.38 0.72
C PHE A 128 21.80 -35.88 0.73
N LEU A 129 21.99 -34.63 1.17
CA LEU A 129 23.08 -34.24 2.09
C LEU A 129 22.54 -33.22 3.10
N ASP A 130 22.76 -33.53 4.38
CA ASP A 130 22.43 -32.72 5.56
C ASP A 130 23.25 -31.42 5.61
N ALA A 131 22.63 -30.35 6.15
CA ALA A 131 23.35 -29.18 6.62
C ALA A 131 22.64 -28.57 7.83
N ASN A 132 22.96 -29.11 9.01
CA ASN A 132 22.97 -28.38 10.27
C ASN A 132 24.40 -27.85 10.46
N ALA A 133 24.57 -26.52 10.50
CA ALA A 133 25.65 -25.88 11.23
C ALA A 133 25.36 -24.39 11.33
N ALA A 134 25.02 -23.95 12.54
CA ALA A 134 25.29 -22.59 12.97
C ALA A 134 26.81 -22.35 12.86
N ASN A 135 27.22 -21.18 12.39
CA ASN A 135 28.58 -20.72 12.61
C ASN A 135 28.62 -19.22 12.82
N GLU A 136 29.20 -18.88 13.97
CA GLU A 136 29.85 -17.62 14.30
C GLU A 136 30.76 -17.20 13.15
N VAL A 137 30.71 -15.92 12.77
CA VAL A 137 31.68 -15.35 11.83
C VAL A 137 32.59 -14.41 12.60
N ASN A 138 33.79 -14.91 12.85
CA ASN A 138 34.96 -14.14 13.24
C ASN A 138 35.25 -13.03 12.23
N SER A 139 35.63 -11.88 12.77
CA SER A 139 36.15 -10.71 12.09
C SER A 139 37.38 -11.03 11.23
N VAL A 140 37.28 -10.78 9.93
CA VAL A 140 38.43 -10.61 9.04
C VAL A 140 38.23 -9.29 8.31
N GLU A 141 39.10 -8.33 8.60
CA GLU A 141 39.17 -7.05 7.89
C GLU A 141 39.71 -7.26 6.47
N PRO A 142 39.12 -6.65 5.43
CA PRO A 142 39.81 -6.51 4.15
C PRO A 142 40.58 -5.20 4.14
N GLU A 143 41.90 -5.29 3.94
CA GLU A 143 42.78 -4.17 3.61
C GLU A 143 42.22 -3.42 2.39
N THR A 144 41.66 -2.23 2.62
CA THR A 144 41.36 -1.29 1.54
C THR A 144 42.50 -0.29 1.42
N ASN A 145 43.10 -0.26 0.24
CA ASN A 145 44.01 0.79 -0.20
C ASN A 145 43.24 2.13 -0.24
N VAL A 146 43.37 2.92 0.82
CA VAL A 146 42.76 4.25 0.98
C VAL A 146 43.76 5.29 0.52
N ASN A 147 43.46 5.99 -0.57
CA ASN A 147 43.98 7.33 -0.76
C ASN A 147 42.85 8.29 -1.16
N ASN A 148 42.77 9.37 -0.40
CA ASN A 148 41.88 10.54 -0.47
C ASN A 148 40.40 10.39 -0.06
N ARG A 149 40.14 10.48 1.25
CA ARG A 149 38.93 11.13 1.78
C ARG A 149 39.29 12.05 2.94
N ASN A 150 38.87 13.32 2.85
CA ASN A 150 39.08 14.35 3.85
C ASN A 150 38.23 14.05 5.12
N PRO A 151 38.83 13.71 6.28
CA PRO A 151 38.11 13.32 7.49
C PRO A 151 37.14 14.38 8.02
N ALA A 152 37.42 15.66 7.74
CA ALA A 152 36.62 16.80 8.18
C ALA A 152 35.18 16.78 7.64
N VAL A 153 34.96 16.30 6.41
CA VAL A 153 33.62 16.23 5.80
C VAL A 153 32.75 15.19 6.49
N ALA A 154 33.31 14.02 6.83
CA ALA A 154 32.58 12.97 7.52
C ALA A 154 32.20 13.36 8.95
N VAL A 155 33.09 14.08 9.65
CA VAL A 155 32.83 14.61 11.01
C VAL A 155 31.75 15.70 10.97
N SER A 156 31.84 16.64 10.03
CA SER A 156 30.84 17.71 9.82
C SER A 156 29.45 17.14 9.50
N LEU A 157 29.37 16.12 8.65
CA LEU A 157 28.10 15.44 8.33
C LEU A 157 27.49 14.76 9.56
N ARG A 158 28.29 14.06 10.37
CA ARG A 158 27.81 13.40 11.59
C ARG A 158 27.27 14.42 12.60
N GLN A 159 27.94 15.55 12.78
CA GLN A 159 27.53 16.58 13.73
C GLN A 159 26.23 17.26 13.28
N ASN A 160 26.17 17.71 12.02
CA ASN A 160 24.96 18.31 11.44
C ASN A 160 23.75 17.36 11.49
N PHE A 161 23.99 16.04 11.37
CA PHE A 161 22.93 15.04 11.47
C PHE A 161 22.40 14.87 12.89
N LYS A 162 23.29 14.87 13.90
CA LYS A 162 22.88 14.82 15.31
C LYS A 162 22.03 16.03 15.68
N ASP A 163 22.44 17.22 15.23
CA ASP A 163 21.73 18.46 15.53
C ASP A 163 20.37 18.51 14.81
N TYR A 164 20.30 18.08 13.54
CA TYR A 164 19.04 17.93 12.82
C TYR A 164 18.07 16.95 13.49
N ASN A 165 18.55 15.80 13.96
CA ASN A 165 17.69 14.79 14.59
C ASN A 165 17.09 15.29 15.91
N LYS A 166 17.88 16.02 16.71
CA LYS A 166 17.46 16.51 18.03
C LYS A 166 16.40 17.62 17.94
N LEU A 167 16.49 18.50 16.94
CA LEU A 167 15.53 19.59 16.75
C LEU A 167 14.28 19.22 15.93
N SER A 168 14.33 18.15 15.13
CA SER A 168 13.37 17.97 14.04
C SER A 168 12.53 16.69 14.07
N LEU A 169 12.80 15.78 15.02
CA LEU A 169 12.01 14.56 15.23
C LEU A 169 11.09 14.73 16.45
N PRO A 170 9.77 14.50 16.30
CA PRO A 170 8.83 14.48 17.42
C PRO A 170 9.24 13.52 18.55
N SER A 171 8.72 13.74 19.76
CA SER A 171 9.01 12.92 20.93
C SER A 171 7.80 12.78 21.84
N GLY A 172 7.77 11.71 22.64
CA GLY A 172 6.77 11.52 23.70
C GLY A 172 5.50 10.79 23.25
N HIS A 173 4.51 10.73 24.16
CA HIS A 173 3.33 9.86 24.04
C HIS A 173 2.54 10.01 22.72
N ASN A 174 2.55 11.20 22.10
CA ASN A 174 1.86 11.45 20.84
C ASN A 174 2.81 11.93 19.73
N TRP A 175 3.98 11.31 19.58
CA TRP A 175 4.92 11.66 18.51
C TRP A 175 4.34 11.53 17.10
N ARG A 176 3.26 10.73 16.93
CA ARG A 176 2.51 10.57 15.66
C ARG A 176 1.60 11.74 15.33
N ASN A 177 1.48 12.72 16.23
CA ASN A 177 0.61 13.87 16.08
C ASN A 177 -0.86 13.49 15.80
N LEU A 178 -1.37 12.48 16.49
CA LEU A 178 -2.77 12.07 16.39
C LEU A 178 -3.66 13.11 17.07
N SER A 179 -4.73 13.54 16.40
CA SER A 179 -5.73 14.41 17.03
C SER A 179 -6.53 13.63 18.09
N GLU A 180 -7.25 14.33 18.97
CA GLU A 180 -8.20 13.67 19.87
C GLU A 180 -9.23 12.83 19.12
N TYR A 181 -9.64 13.30 17.94
CA TYR A 181 -10.57 12.57 17.08
C TYR A 181 -9.96 11.26 16.57
N ASP A 182 -8.70 11.29 16.14
CA ASP A 182 -7.97 10.08 15.73
C ASP A 182 -7.87 9.09 16.90
N ILE A 183 -7.47 9.56 18.08
CA ILE A 183 -7.33 8.73 19.29
C ILE A 183 -8.67 8.09 19.70
N LYS A 184 -9.77 8.87 19.65
CA LYS A 184 -11.12 8.37 19.97
C LYS A 184 -11.63 7.31 19.00
N LYS A 185 -11.12 7.31 17.76
CA LYS A 185 -11.48 6.31 16.74
C LYS A 185 -10.72 4.99 16.88
N LEU A 186 -9.56 5.00 17.51
CA LEU A 186 -8.79 3.78 17.71
C LEU A 186 -9.58 2.76 18.53
N SER A 187 -9.52 1.49 18.12
CA SER A 187 -10.00 0.41 18.98
C SER A 187 -9.12 0.27 20.22
N VAL A 188 -9.57 -0.51 21.21
CA VAL A 188 -8.75 -0.83 22.40
C VAL A 188 -7.38 -1.38 21.99
N LEU A 189 -7.36 -2.37 21.09
CA LEU A 189 -6.09 -2.88 20.56
C LEU A 189 -5.33 -1.85 19.71
N GLY A 190 -6.02 -1.00 18.95
CA GLY A 190 -5.38 0.12 18.25
C GLY A 190 -4.62 1.03 19.21
N ARG A 191 -5.23 1.40 20.34
CA ARG A 191 -4.56 2.20 21.39
C ARG A 191 -3.38 1.46 22.02
N ARG A 192 -3.51 0.16 22.30
CA ARG A 192 -2.38 -0.66 22.78
C ARG A 192 -1.23 -0.69 21.76
N LEU A 193 -1.51 -0.91 20.47
CA LEU A 193 -0.49 -1.07 19.43
C LEU A 193 0.18 0.24 19.01
N TYR A 194 -0.55 1.35 18.97
CA TYR A 194 -0.07 2.61 18.42
C TYR A 194 0.23 3.66 19.49
N LEU A 195 -0.46 3.64 20.63
CA LEU A 195 -0.20 4.57 21.74
C LEU A 195 0.56 3.93 22.90
N ASN A 196 0.78 2.60 22.85
CA ASN A 196 1.39 1.83 23.94
C ASN A 196 0.64 1.99 25.26
N GLU A 197 -0.68 2.15 25.19
CA GLU A 197 -1.54 2.25 26.37
C GLU A 197 -1.82 0.86 26.96
N GLU A 198 -1.89 0.77 28.28
CA GLU A 198 -2.22 -0.48 28.99
C GLU A 198 -3.72 -0.55 29.32
N ILE A 199 -4.56 -0.72 28.29
CA ILE A 199 -6.02 -0.81 28.44
C ILE A 199 -6.49 -2.27 28.53
N GLY A 200 -7.32 -2.58 29.52
CA GLY A 200 -7.88 -3.92 29.75
C GLY A 200 -6.92 -4.86 30.47
N THR A 201 -7.44 -5.98 30.95
CA THR A 201 -6.66 -6.98 31.71
C THR A 201 -6.79 -8.37 31.08
N VAL A 202 -5.81 -9.23 31.32
CA VAL A 202 -5.92 -10.66 30.95
C VAL A 202 -7.02 -11.29 31.80
N LYS A 203 -7.92 -12.02 31.14
CA LYS A 203 -9.05 -12.70 31.79
C LYS A 203 -8.62 -14.06 32.32
N ASP A 204 -9.09 -14.42 33.50
CA ASP A 204 -8.78 -15.71 34.13
C ASP A 204 -9.62 -16.86 33.56
N ARG A 205 -9.39 -17.16 32.28
CA ARG A 205 -9.94 -18.31 31.56
C ARG A 205 -9.17 -18.55 30.27
N THR A 206 -9.30 -19.74 29.70
CA THR A 206 -8.81 -20.03 28.35
C THR A 206 -9.90 -19.76 27.31
N PHE A 207 -9.51 -19.21 26.16
CA PHE A 207 -10.38 -19.03 25.01
C PHE A 207 -10.06 -20.00 23.88
N THR A 208 -11.09 -20.46 23.17
CA THR A 208 -10.91 -21.26 21.95
C THR A 208 -11.23 -20.42 20.71
N ILE A 209 -10.30 -20.38 19.76
CA ILE A 209 -10.40 -19.69 18.47
C ILE A 209 -10.52 -20.74 17.38
N LEU A 210 -11.63 -20.71 16.64
CA LEU A 210 -11.85 -21.50 15.44
C LEU A 210 -11.51 -20.69 14.19
N VAL A 211 -10.69 -21.23 13.28
CA VAL A 211 -10.53 -20.68 11.92
C VAL A 211 -11.43 -21.45 10.97
N TRP A 212 -12.47 -20.79 10.48
CA TRP A 212 -13.52 -21.44 9.70
C TRP A 212 -13.05 -21.67 8.25
N LYS A 213 -12.90 -22.94 7.87
CA LYS A 213 -12.66 -23.46 6.50
C LYS A 213 -11.37 -23.02 5.79
N THR A 214 -10.68 -22.00 6.29
CA THR A 214 -9.51 -21.42 5.63
C THR A 214 -8.18 -21.72 6.34
N GLY A 215 -8.21 -22.45 7.46
CA GLY A 215 -7.05 -22.77 8.28
C GLY A 215 -5.90 -23.41 7.49
N PRO A 216 -6.12 -24.56 6.81
CA PRO A 216 -5.08 -25.24 6.03
C PRO A 216 -4.44 -24.38 4.93
N GLN A 217 -5.20 -23.45 4.34
CA GLN A 217 -4.72 -22.58 3.26
C GLN A 217 -3.86 -21.42 3.78
N ILE A 218 -4.01 -21.03 5.05
CA ILE A 218 -3.30 -19.87 5.63
C ILE A 218 -2.28 -20.28 6.71
N GLU A 219 -2.29 -21.52 7.19
CA GLU A 219 -1.36 -21.99 8.22
C GLU A 219 0.11 -21.90 7.80
N LYS A 220 0.39 -22.06 6.50
CA LYS A 220 1.76 -21.94 5.97
C LYS A 220 2.36 -20.58 6.32
N ARG A 221 1.55 -19.50 6.24
CA ARG A 221 1.96 -18.16 6.64
C ARG A 221 1.76 -17.93 8.14
N LEU A 222 0.56 -18.20 8.66
CA LEU A 222 0.14 -17.74 9.99
C LEU A 222 0.56 -18.64 11.16
N LEU A 223 0.93 -19.91 10.91
CA LEU A 223 1.46 -20.83 11.93
C LEU A 223 2.90 -21.23 11.67
N LYS A 224 3.26 -21.45 10.40
CA LYS A 224 4.59 -21.97 10.04
C LYS A 224 5.58 -20.87 9.67
N GLU A 225 5.12 -19.64 9.42
CA GLU A 225 5.96 -18.54 8.92
C GLU A 225 6.79 -18.97 7.70
N TYR A 226 6.14 -19.71 6.78
CA TYR A 226 6.71 -20.40 5.62
C TYR A 226 7.76 -21.48 5.90
N GLY A 227 7.96 -21.84 7.16
CA GLY A 227 8.78 -22.97 7.61
C GLY A 227 8.07 -24.32 7.53
N LYS A 228 8.74 -25.36 8.06
CA LYS A 228 8.23 -26.74 8.08
C LYS A 228 7.36 -27.05 9.30
N LEU A 229 7.69 -26.44 10.44
CA LEU A 229 7.08 -26.73 11.74
C LEU A 229 6.07 -25.66 12.13
N ASN A 230 4.99 -26.10 12.80
CA ASN A 230 4.08 -25.18 13.45
C ASN A 230 4.80 -24.48 14.60
N LYS A 231 4.66 -23.16 14.66
CA LYS A 231 5.09 -22.36 15.80
C LYS A 231 3.86 -22.05 16.66
N ASP A 232 4.06 -21.92 17.96
CA ASP A 232 3.00 -21.42 18.84
C ASP A 232 2.62 -19.99 18.42
N PRO A 233 1.38 -19.73 17.95
CA PRO A 233 0.97 -18.41 17.51
C PRO A 233 0.81 -17.40 18.65
N PHE A 234 0.87 -17.85 19.91
CA PHE A 234 0.65 -17.01 21.09
C PHE A 234 1.93 -16.65 21.85
N ARG A 235 3.06 -17.27 21.53
CA ARG A 235 4.36 -17.16 22.25
C ARG A 235 4.91 -15.75 22.48
N LYS A 236 4.49 -14.77 21.67
CA LYS A 236 4.93 -13.36 21.74
C LYS A 236 3.80 -12.38 22.09
N CYS A 237 2.63 -12.89 22.45
CA CYS A 237 1.49 -12.07 22.82
C CYS A 237 1.57 -11.59 24.25
N SER A 238 0.95 -10.44 24.51
CA SER A 238 0.71 -9.98 25.87
C SER A 238 -0.35 -10.81 26.59
N ALA A 239 -1.24 -11.50 25.86
CA ALA A 239 -2.17 -12.49 26.38
C ALA A 239 -2.00 -13.82 25.64
N GLN A 240 -1.79 -14.91 26.38
CA GLN A 240 -1.42 -16.23 25.83
C GLN A 240 -2.40 -17.35 26.20
N ASN A 241 -3.49 -17.02 26.89
CA ASN A 241 -4.54 -17.92 27.36
C ASN A 241 -5.54 -18.32 26.25
N CYS A 242 -5.03 -18.71 25.07
CA CYS A 242 -5.87 -19.11 23.94
C CYS A 242 -5.44 -20.45 23.32
N LYS A 243 -6.41 -21.14 22.72
CA LYS A 243 -6.22 -22.36 21.93
C LYS A 243 -6.75 -22.13 20.52
N LEU A 244 -5.99 -22.57 19.52
CA LEU A 244 -6.40 -22.51 18.12
C LEU A 244 -6.90 -23.89 17.67
N THR A 245 -7.96 -23.92 16.87
CA THR A 245 -8.46 -25.13 16.23
C THR A 245 -8.98 -24.85 14.83
N TYR A 246 -8.87 -25.85 13.94
CA TYR A 246 -9.45 -25.85 12.59
C TYR A 246 -10.59 -26.85 12.45
N GLU A 247 -10.99 -27.53 13.54
CA GLU A 247 -12.05 -28.53 13.55
C GLU A 247 -13.43 -27.88 13.52
N ASP A 248 -14.25 -28.23 12.53
CA ASP A 248 -15.56 -27.60 12.32
C ASP A 248 -16.53 -27.80 13.50
N GLU A 249 -16.39 -28.91 14.23
CA GLU A 249 -17.19 -29.26 15.40
C GLU A 249 -17.08 -28.18 16.50
N ALA A 250 -15.93 -27.48 16.54
CA ALA A 250 -15.70 -26.39 17.47
C ALA A 250 -16.60 -25.17 17.20
N ALA A 251 -17.30 -25.09 16.06
CA ALA A 251 -18.17 -23.95 15.75
C ALA A 251 -19.27 -23.72 16.80
N ARG A 252 -19.71 -24.79 17.50
CA ARG A 252 -20.70 -24.69 18.57
C ARG A 252 -20.10 -24.29 19.91
N THR A 253 -18.81 -24.54 20.14
CA THR A 253 -18.17 -24.43 21.45
C THR A 253 -17.19 -23.27 21.55
N ALA A 254 -16.51 -22.91 20.47
CA ALA A 254 -15.47 -21.88 20.41
C ALA A 254 -15.96 -20.51 20.88
N ASP A 255 -15.06 -19.74 21.48
CA ASP A 255 -15.33 -18.36 21.92
C ASP A 255 -15.24 -17.37 20.76
N ALA A 256 -14.39 -17.65 19.76
CA ALA A 256 -14.28 -16.87 18.54
C ALA A 256 -14.28 -17.74 17.28
N ILE A 257 -14.89 -17.24 16.21
CA ILE A 257 -14.83 -17.81 14.86
C ILE A 257 -14.24 -16.77 13.92
N LEU A 258 -13.08 -17.09 13.35
CA LEU A 258 -12.41 -16.29 12.33
C LEU A 258 -12.84 -16.73 10.94
N ILE A 259 -13.32 -15.78 10.14
CA ILE A 259 -13.74 -15.99 8.75
C ILE A 259 -12.93 -15.08 7.83
N HIS A 260 -12.16 -15.67 6.90
CA HIS A 260 -11.34 -14.92 5.95
C HIS A 260 -12.14 -14.54 4.71
N LEU A 261 -12.53 -13.27 4.57
CA LEU A 261 -13.45 -12.81 3.51
C LEU A 261 -12.90 -13.02 2.08
N HIS A 262 -11.60 -12.83 1.90
CA HIS A 262 -10.96 -13.03 0.59
C HIS A 262 -11.12 -14.46 0.05
N ARG A 263 -11.16 -15.47 0.94
CA ARG A 263 -11.13 -16.89 0.57
C ARG A 263 -12.47 -17.61 0.75
N ILE A 264 -13.46 -16.97 1.37
CA ILE A 264 -14.76 -17.58 1.62
C ILE A 264 -15.71 -17.41 0.42
N LYS A 265 -16.57 -18.40 0.17
CA LYS A 265 -17.50 -18.39 -0.98
C LYS A 265 -18.72 -17.49 -0.76
N GLY A 266 -19.02 -17.14 0.49
CA GLY A 266 -20.16 -16.33 0.87
C GLY A 266 -20.75 -16.71 2.23
N PRO A 267 -21.71 -15.92 2.76
CA PRO A 267 -22.36 -16.16 4.06
C PRO A 267 -23.09 -17.49 4.15
N ASN A 268 -23.53 -18.05 3.03
CA ASN A 268 -24.18 -19.36 2.95
C ASN A 268 -23.25 -20.53 3.35
N THR A 269 -21.95 -20.28 3.53
CA THR A 269 -20.98 -21.29 3.98
C THR A 269 -20.63 -21.16 5.46
N PHE A 270 -21.22 -20.19 6.18
CA PHE A 270 -20.94 -19.96 7.59
C PHE A 270 -21.57 -21.04 8.48
N PRO A 271 -21.00 -21.32 9.66
CA PRO A 271 -21.60 -22.27 10.58
C PRO A 271 -22.92 -21.72 11.16
N ASN A 272 -23.75 -22.58 11.76
CA ASN A 272 -24.91 -22.07 12.50
C ASN A 272 -24.46 -21.40 13.80
N ARG A 273 -24.82 -20.13 14.00
CA ARG A 273 -24.53 -19.40 15.23
C ARG A 273 -25.45 -19.89 16.35
N THR A 274 -24.91 -20.74 17.22
CA THR A 274 -25.63 -21.35 18.35
C THR A 274 -25.40 -20.62 19.68
N LYS A 275 -24.32 -19.82 19.78
CA LYS A 275 -23.99 -19.05 20.98
C LYS A 275 -24.04 -17.55 20.69
N ILE A 276 -24.83 -16.82 21.47
CA ILE A 276 -24.95 -15.36 21.33
C ILE A 276 -23.65 -14.63 21.72
N ASN A 277 -22.91 -15.17 22.70
CA ASN A 277 -21.68 -14.58 23.22
C ASN A 277 -20.42 -14.91 22.39
N GLN A 278 -20.52 -15.78 21.37
CA GLN A 278 -19.41 -16.09 20.48
C GLN A 278 -19.06 -14.88 19.61
N ARG A 279 -17.77 -14.64 19.41
CA ARG A 279 -17.24 -13.55 18.59
C ARG A 279 -16.97 -14.01 17.17
N TRP A 280 -17.80 -13.57 16.25
CA TRP A 280 -17.61 -13.76 14.82
C TRP A 280 -16.75 -12.62 14.27
N ILE A 281 -15.61 -12.99 13.72
CA ILE A 281 -14.56 -12.08 13.28
C ILE A 281 -14.40 -12.23 11.78
N TRP A 282 -14.46 -11.13 11.04
CA TRP A 282 -14.09 -11.12 9.62
C TRP A 282 -12.67 -10.61 9.44
N LEU A 283 -11.89 -11.32 8.64
CA LEU A 283 -10.51 -10.99 8.30
C LEU A 283 -10.37 -10.64 6.82
N THR A 284 -9.68 -9.53 6.54
CA THR A 284 -9.07 -9.25 5.23
C THR A 284 -7.72 -8.56 5.42
N ASP A 285 -6.72 -9.01 4.68
CA ASP A 285 -5.45 -8.26 4.52
C ASP A 285 -5.51 -7.34 3.29
N GLU A 286 -6.47 -7.55 2.39
CA GLU A 286 -6.64 -6.82 1.14
C GLU A 286 -7.40 -5.51 1.31
N SER A 287 -7.27 -4.60 0.34
CA SER A 287 -8.05 -3.36 0.26
C SER A 287 -9.56 -3.61 0.03
N PRO A 288 -10.43 -2.59 0.25
CA PRO A 288 -11.84 -2.66 -0.12
C PRO A 288 -12.12 -3.03 -1.59
N TYR A 289 -11.19 -2.78 -2.51
CA TYR A 289 -11.34 -3.22 -3.91
C TYR A 289 -11.18 -4.74 -4.07
N ASN A 290 -10.32 -5.35 -3.26
CA ASN A 290 -9.86 -6.73 -3.44
C ASN A 290 -10.30 -7.65 -2.27
N THR A 291 -11.31 -7.24 -1.49
CA THR A 291 -11.76 -7.96 -0.29
C THR A 291 -12.26 -9.38 -0.60
N PHE A 292 -12.78 -9.61 -1.80
CA PHE A 292 -13.37 -10.89 -2.20
C PHE A 292 -12.68 -11.42 -3.46
N MET A 293 -11.97 -12.55 -3.33
CA MET A 293 -11.42 -13.28 -4.48
C MET A 293 -12.30 -14.48 -4.84
N VAL A 294 -12.78 -15.23 -3.85
CA VAL A 294 -13.53 -16.48 -4.08
C VAL A 294 -15.05 -16.29 -4.19
N ALA A 295 -15.61 -15.28 -3.50
CA ALA A 295 -17.05 -15.08 -3.47
C ALA A 295 -17.60 -14.67 -4.85
N LYS A 296 -18.69 -15.32 -5.28
CA LYS A 296 -19.38 -14.97 -6.54
C LYS A 296 -19.98 -13.57 -6.51
N VAL A 297 -20.46 -13.14 -5.34
CA VAL A 297 -21.03 -11.82 -5.11
C VAL A 297 -20.05 -11.02 -4.26
N LYS A 298 -19.37 -10.03 -4.87
CA LYS A 298 -18.36 -9.17 -4.23
C LYS A 298 -19.01 -7.91 -3.63
N ASP A 299 -19.88 -8.09 -2.63
CA ASP A 299 -20.69 -7.04 -1.98
C ASP A 299 -20.65 -7.21 -0.45
N MET A 300 -20.17 -6.21 0.30
CA MET A 300 -20.05 -6.31 1.75
C MET A 300 -21.42 -6.30 2.43
N ALA A 301 -22.44 -5.69 1.82
CA ALA A 301 -23.80 -5.66 2.38
C ALA A 301 -24.40 -7.06 2.60
N LYS A 302 -23.96 -8.08 1.85
CA LYS A 302 -24.37 -9.48 2.03
C LYS A 302 -23.92 -10.09 3.37
N TYR A 303 -22.96 -9.45 4.03
CA TYR A 303 -22.38 -9.92 5.29
C TYR A 303 -22.88 -9.13 6.51
N ASN A 304 -23.80 -8.19 6.31
CA ASN A 304 -24.44 -7.43 7.39
C ASN A 304 -25.13 -8.37 8.40
N GLY A 305 -24.97 -8.09 9.69
CA GLY A 305 -25.60 -8.83 10.77
C GLY A 305 -24.84 -10.09 11.23
N TYR A 306 -23.81 -10.54 10.51
CA TYR A 306 -23.06 -11.74 10.88
C TYR A 306 -21.96 -11.49 11.90
N PHE A 307 -21.20 -10.41 11.72
CA PHE A 307 -19.94 -10.22 12.42
C PHE A 307 -20.05 -9.32 13.64
N ASN A 308 -19.28 -9.66 14.66
CA ASN A 308 -19.11 -8.85 15.87
C ASN A 308 -17.88 -7.95 15.78
N TRP A 309 -16.77 -8.47 15.24
CA TRP A 309 -15.48 -7.80 15.21
C TRP A 309 -14.87 -7.76 13.81
N SER A 310 -14.23 -6.63 13.50
CA SER A 310 -13.41 -6.44 12.29
C SER A 310 -11.95 -6.76 12.55
N MET A 311 -11.30 -7.40 11.58
CA MET A 311 -9.87 -7.67 11.60
C MET A 311 -9.25 -7.29 10.25
N SER A 312 -8.53 -6.17 10.22
CA SER A 312 -7.91 -5.62 9.00
C SER A 312 -6.67 -4.79 9.33
N TYR A 313 -6.00 -4.25 8.32
CA TYR A 313 -4.83 -3.36 8.50
C TYR A 313 -5.15 -2.01 9.18
N ARG A 314 -6.43 -1.59 9.24
CA ARG A 314 -6.83 -0.31 9.84
C ARG A 314 -6.75 -0.33 11.36
N MET A 315 -6.30 0.77 11.96
CA MET A 315 -6.18 0.90 13.42
C MET A 315 -7.51 0.93 14.17
N ASP A 316 -8.57 1.37 13.50
CA ASP A 316 -9.92 1.41 14.06
C ASP A 316 -10.68 0.09 13.87
N SER A 317 -10.02 -0.95 13.34
CA SER A 317 -10.52 -2.32 13.41
C SER A 317 -10.58 -2.79 14.86
N ASP A 318 -11.57 -3.61 15.21
CA ASP A 318 -11.62 -4.26 16.54
C ASP A 318 -10.33 -5.05 16.83
N ILE A 319 -9.73 -5.61 15.77
CA ILE A 319 -8.49 -6.38 15.80
C ILE A 319 -7.56 -5.88 14.68
N PRO A 320 -6.74 -4.84 14.92
CA PRO A 320 -5.85 -4.27 13.92
C PRO A 320 -4.67 -5.19 13.61
N VAL A 321 -4.50 -5.56 12.34
CA VAL A 321 -3.39 -6.38 11.82
C VAL A 321 -2.61 -5.65 10.71
N PRO A 322 -1.91 -4.55 11.02
CA PRO A 322 -1.13 -3.83 10.01
C PRO A 322 0.04 -4.67 9.48
N TYR A 323 0.46 -4.40 8.26
CA TYR A 323 1.62 -5.06 7.64
C TYR A 323 2.93 -4.75 8.36
N GLY A 324 3.03 -3.55 8.93
CA GLY A 324 4.10 -3.14 9.81
C GLY A 324 3.71 -1.93 10.65
N ARG A 325 4.57 -1.59 11.62
CA ARG A 325 4.35 -0.46 12.52
C ARG A 325 5.66 0.25 12.80
N THR A 326 5.59 1.55 12.96
CA THR A 326 6.68 2.35 13.54
C THR A 326 6.52 2.39 15.05
N VAL A 327 7.59 2.17 15.80
CA VAL A 327 7.61 2.33 17.26
C VAL A 327 8.80 3.19 17.68
N GLU A 328 8.60 3.98 18.73
CA GLU A 328 9.68 4.72 19.37
C GLU A 328 10.57 3.74 20.14
N MET A 329 11.88 3.89 19.98
CA MET A 329 12.87 3.06 20.66
C MET A 329 12.96 3.45 22.13
N LYS A 330 13.33 2.49 22.99
CA LYS A 330 13.66 2.80 24.38
C LYS A 330 14.91 3.71 24.43
N PRO A 331 15.08 4.54 25.48
CA PRO A 331 16.23 5.44 25.57
C PRO A 331 17.59 4.74 25.41
N GLU A 332 17.75 3.54 25.98
CA GLU A 332 18.96 2.72 25.87
C GLU A 332 19.24 2.29 24.43
N GLU A 333 18.21 1.82 23.73
CA GLU A 333 18.28 1.41 22.32
C GLU A 333 18.63 2.61 21.43
N ALA A 334 17.96 3.74 21.64
CA ALA A 334 18.24 4.98 20.91
C ALA A 334 19.66 5.52 21.19
N ALA A 335 20.16 5.39 22.43
CA ALA A 335 21.51 5.80 22.80
C ALA A 335 22.59 4.93 22.12
N SER A 336 22.28 3.67 21.82
CA SER A 336 23.17 2.75 21.11
C SER A 336 23.20 2.96 19.59
N TYR A 337 22.35 3.86 19.05
CA TYR A 337 22.28 4.08 17.61
C TYR A 337 23.58 4.67 17.05
N HIS A 338 24.09 4.03 15.99
CA HIS A 338 25.21 4.52 15.22
C HIS A 338 24.75 5.04 13.86
N TYR A 339 25.30 6.19 13.45
CA TYR A 339 24.99 6.78 12.15
C TYR A 339 25.43 5.86 11.01
N ILE A 340 24.48 5.56 10.12
CA ILE A 340 24.71 4.78 8.90
C ILE A 340 24.54 5.72 7.70
N ASP A 341 25.56 5.75 6.83
CA ASP A 341 25.51 6.47 5.56
C ASP A 341 24.81 5.62 4.51
N TYR A 342 23.48 5.64 4.49
CA TYR A 342 22.68 4.88 3.54
C TYR A 342 22.99 5.26 2.09
N PHE A 343 23.38 6.50 1.82
CA PHE A 343 23.74 6.91 0.46
C PHE A 343 24.84 6.01 -0.14
N LYS A 344 25.86 5.67 0.66
CA LYS A 344 26.97 4.80 0.23
C LYS A 344 26.60 3.33 0.08
N LEU A 345 25.56 2.88 0.77
CA LEU A 345 25.11 1.49 0.75
C LEU A 345 24.21 1.17 -0.45
N LYS A 346 23.71 2.20 -1.14
CA LYS A 346 22.71 2.07 -2.21
C LYS A 346 23.30 2.45 -3.57
N PRO A 347 23.83 1.48 -4.34
CA PRO A 347 24.42 1.74 -5.66
C PRO A 347 23.38 2.00 -6.76
N LYS A 348 22.12 1.57 -6.57
CA LYS A 348 21.05 1.70 -7.57
C LYS A 348 20.03 2.77 -7.20
N THR A 349 19.31 3.30 -8.19
CA THR A 349 18.44 4.47 -8.01
C THR A 349 17.02 4.08 -7.61
N VAL A 350 16.21 3.52 -8.52
CA VAL A 350 14.78 3.24 -8.29
C VAL A 350 14.44 1.81 -8.67
N ALA A 351 13.69 1.12 -7.82
CA ALA A 351 13.06 -0.16 -8.14
C ALA A 351 11.56 -0.19 -7.82
N ILE A 352 10.86 -1.08 -8.49
CA ILE A 352 9.51 -1.52 -8.16
C ILE A 352 9.42 -3.05 -8.28
N LEU A 353 8.67 -3.69 -7.38
CA LEU A 353 8.33 -5.11 -7.49
C LEU A 353 6.81 -5.26 -7.54
N GLY A 354 6.28 -5.89 -8.60
CA GLY A 354 4.86 -6.16 -8.70
C GLY A 354 4.49 -7.19 -9.76
N SER A 355 3.43 -7.94 -9.47
CA SER A 355 2.87 -8.98 -10.35
C SER A 355 1.37 -8.79 -10.63
N ASN A 356 0.79 -7.69 -10.15
CA ASN A 356 -0.57 -7.25 -10.48
C ASN A 356 -0.48 -5.98 -11.34
N CYS A 357 -0.72 -6.11 -12.64
CA CYS A 357 -0.49 -5.01 -13.59
C CYS A 357 -1.75 -4.18 -13.89
N GLY A 358 -2.93 -4.69 -13.54
CA GLY A 358 -4.24 -4.11 -13.92
C GLY A 358 -5.00 -3.48 -12.76
N SER A 359 -4.33 -2.73 -11.87
CA SER A 359 -5.00 -2.10 -10.74
C SER A 359 -5.78 -0.84 -11.14
N GLN A 360 -6.93 -0.63 -10.48
CA GLN A 360 -7.85 0.48 -10.75
C GLN A 360 -7.25 1.88 -10.50
N ASN A 361 -6.23 1.97 -9.65
CA ASN A 361 -5.53 3.22 -9.34
C ASN A 361 -4.49 3.62 -10.40
N LYS A 362 -4.39 2.90 -11.53
CA LYS A 362 -3.50 3.24 -12.65
C LYS A 362 -2.03 3.38 -12.25
N ARG A 363 -1.59 2.66 -11.21
CA ARG A 363 -0.22 2.77 -10.70
C ARG A 363 0.85 2.47 -11.76
N TRP A 364 0.60 1.51 -12.65
CA TRP A 364 1.53 1.17 -13.71
C TRP A 364 1.56 2.18 -14.85
N ASP A 365 0.46 2.89 -15.07
CA ASP A 365 0.42 4.02 -16.01
C ASP A 365 1.31 5.16 -15.48
N TYR A 366 1.24 5.43 -14.16
CA TYR A 366 2.14 6.38 -13.50
C TYR A 366 3.61 5.94 -13.60
N VAL A 367 3.92 4.65 -13.36
CA VAL A 367 5.28 4.11 -13.52
C VAL A 367 5.78 4.31 -14.95
N ARG A 368 4.95 4.00 -15.96
CA ARG A 368 5.31 4.22 -17.37
C ARG A 368 5.57 5.69 -17.69
N GLU A 369 4.80 6.61 -17.13
CA GLU A 369 5.03 8.04 -17.29
C GLU A 369 6.33 8.50 -16.59
N LEU A 370 6.56 8.04 -15.35
CA LEU A 370 7.76 8.36 -14.58
C LEU A 370 9.04 7.85 -15.28
N LYS A 371 8.98 6.64 -15.86
CA LYS A 371 10.09 5.98 -16.56
C LYS A 371 10.64 6.76 -17.75
N LYS A 372 9.87 7.72 -18.30
CA LYS A 372 10.36 8.64 -19.34
C LYS A 372 11.43 9.61 -18.85
N TYR A 373 11.54 9.80 -17.53
CA TYR A 373 12.39 10.83 -16.92
C TYR A 373 13.43 10.27 -15.95
N ILE A 374 13.32 9.00 -15.53
CA ILE A 374 14.25 8.32 -14.63
C ILE A 374 14.23 6.81 -14.91
N GLU A 375 15.39 6.16 -14.82
CA GLU A 375 15.46 4.70 -14.94
C GLU A 375 14.81 4.01 -13.73
N ILE A 376 14.01 2.98 -14.00
CA ILE A 376 13.29 2.19 -13.00
C ILE A 376 13.49 0.72 -13.31
N ASP A 377 14.07 0.00 -12.35
CA ASP A 377 14.20 -1.45 -12.40
C ASP A 377 12.89 -2.11 -11.95
N GLU A 378 12.28 -2.88 -12.84
CA GLU A 378 10.97 -3.50 -12.65
C GLU A 378 11.13 -5.01 -12.40
N TYR A 379 10.83 -5.43 -11.17
CA TYR A 379 10.83 -6.82 -10.76
C TYR A 379 9.41 -7.42 -10.75
N GLY A 380 9.32 -8.72 -10.96
CA GLY A 380 8.08 -9.50 -10.79
C GLY A 380 7.36 -9.80 -12.10
N GLY A 381 6.05 -10.05 -12.02
CA GLY A 381 5.23 -10.40 -13.19
C GLY A 381 4.99 -9.23 -14.16
N CYS A 382 5.08 -8.00 -13.67
CA CYS A 382 4.90 -6.79 -14.49
C CYS A 382 6.23 -6.21 -15.01
N GLY A 383 7.35 -6.88 -14.74
CA GLY A 383 8.69 -6.43 -15.09
C GLY A 383 9.55 -7.54 -15.70
N THR A 384 10.74 -7.16 -16.15
CA THR A 384 11.70 -8.09 -16.76
C THR A 384 12.60 -8.76 -15.72
N LEU A 385 12.86 -8.11 -14.59
CA LEU A 385 13.70 -8.63 -13.51
C LEU A 385 12.92 -9.59 -12.61
N LYS A 386 13.62 -10.52 -11.96
CA LYS A 386 13.00 -11.60 -11.19
C LYS A 386 13.37 -11.56 -9.70
N CYS A 387 12.36 -11.82 -8.88
CA CYS A 387 12.47 -12.06 -7.44
C CYS A 387 11.81 -13.42 -7.16
N PRO A 388 12.57 -14.53 -7.09
CA PRO A 388 11.99 -15.85 -6.88
C PRO A 388 11.41 -16.00 -5.47
N GLY A 389 10.36 -16.80 -5.34
CA GLY A 389 9.72 -17.12 -4.05
C GLY A 389 8.63 -16.15 -3.59
N HIS A 390 8.31 -15.12 -4.38
CA HIS A 390 7.21 -14.18 -4.14
C HIS A 390 7.14 -13.69 -2.69
N PHE A 391 6.06 -14.00 -1.96
CA PHE A 391 5.83 -13.62 -0.57
C PHE A 391 6.50 -14.54 0.45
N MET A 392 6.97 -15.71 0.01
CA MET A 392 7.59 -16.71 0.88
C MET A 392 9.08 -16.46 1.11
N LYS A 393 9.74 -15.71 0.22
CA LYS A 393 11.19 -15.49 0.25
C LYS A 393 11.54 -14.03 0.01
N ASP A 394 12.52 -13.51 0.77
CA ASP A 394 13.02 -12.16 0.57
C ASP A 394 13.64 -11.98 -0.82
N CYS A 395 13.35 -10.84 -1.45
CA CYS A 395 14.07 -10.39 -2.65
C CYS A 395 15.26 -9.52 -2.27
N LEU A 396 16.42 -10.14 -2.14
CA LEU A 396 17.68 -9.50 -1.74
C LEU A 396 18.12 -8.34 -2.64
N PRO A 397 18.02 -8.42 -3.99
CA PRO A 397 18.44 -7.31 -4.87
C PRO A 397 17.77 -5.96 -4.58
N LEU A 398 16.56 -5.96 -3.99
CA LEU A 398 15.89 -4.72 -3.62
C LEU A 398 16.64 -3.91 -2.55
N ARG A 399 17.62 -4.51 -1.84
CA ARG A 399 18.46 -3.82 -0.87
C ARG A 399 19.41 -2.80 -1.51
N ASP A 400 19.66 -2.87 -2.81
CA ASP A 400 20.65 -2.01 -3.47
C ASP A 400 20.10 -0.64 -3.89
N TYR A 401 18.79 -0.43 -3.77
CA TYR A 401 18.12 0.76 -4.29
C TYR A 401 18.00 1.87 -3.25
N LYS A 402 18.24 3.11 -3.70
CA LYS A 402 17.98 4.34 -2.94
C LYS A 402 16.49 4.55 -2.71
N PHE A 403 15.69 4.32 -3.75
CA PHE A 403 14.25 4.49 -3.74
C PHE A 403 13.54 3.20 -4.12
N TYR A 404 12.43 2.93 -3.44
CA TYR A 404 11.52 1.86 -3.83
C TYR A 404 10.13 2.46 -4.04
N LEU A 405 9.52 2.19 -5.20
CA LEU A 405 8.17 2.63 -5.51
C LEU A 405 7.17 1.73 -4.77
N SER A 406 6.75 2.16 -3.59
CA SER A 406 5.76 1.48 -2.76
C SER A 406 4.34 1.82 -3.24
N PHE A 407 4.04 1.47 -4.49
CA PHE A 407 2.74 1.77 -5.10
C PHE A 407 1.75 0.64 -4.82
N GLU A 408 0.70 0.93 -4.08
CA GLU A 408 -0.32 -0.03 -3.72
C GLU A 408 -1.23 -0.38 -4.89
N ASN A 409 -1.94 -1.52 -4.79
CA ASN A 409 -2.89 -1.97 -5.81
C ASN A 409 -4.28 -1.32 -5.67
N GLY A 410 -4.44 -0.39 -4.73
CA GLY A 410 -5.65 0.41 -4.54
C GLY A 410 -5.33 1.57 -3.61
N ASP A 411 -5.91 2.73 -3.90
CA ASP A 411 -5.65 3.93 -3.12
C ASP A 411 -6.69 4.02 -2.00
N CYS A 412 -6.39 3.49 -0.80
CA CYS A 412 -7.36 3.36 0.28
C CYS A 412 -6.81 3.83 1.63
N ARG A 413 -7.70 4.32 2.50
CA ARG A 413 -7.37 4.76 3.86
C ARG A 413 -6.52 3.71 4.57
N GLU A 414 -5.41 4.15 5.16
CA GLU A 414 -4.46 3.34 5.95
C GLU A 414 -3.88 2.10 5.25
N TYR A 415 -4.07 1.92 3.94
CA TYR A 415 -3.61 0.74 3.22
C TYR A 415 -2.11 0.85 2.89
N LEU A 416 -1.28 0.48 3.84
CA LEU A 416 0.18 0.49 3.76
C LEU A 416 0.70 -0.95 3.93
N THR A 417 1.21 -1.54 2.87
CA THR A 417 1.52 -2.98 2.83
C THR A 417 3.01 -3.29 2.96
N GLU A 418 3.39 -4.54 2.68
CA GLU A 418 4.77 -5.01 2.67
C GLU A 418 5.67 -4.17 1.73
N LYS A 419 5.08 -3.50 0.74
CA LYS A 419 5.78 -2.59 -0.17
C LYS A 419 6.48 -1.47 0.56
N VAL A 420 5.83 -0.89 1.56
CA VAL A 420 6.42 0.19 2.38
C VAL A 420 7.28 -0.42 3.49
N TRP A 421 6.73 -1.38 4.23
CA TRP A 421 7.33 -1.88 5.46
C TRP A 421 8.55 -2.78 5.20
N TRP A 422 8.40 -3.78 4.34
CA TRP A 422 9.46 -4.75 4.06
C TRP A 422 10.36 -4.31 2.91
N ASN A 423 9.79 -4.00 1.75
CA ASN A 423 10.56 -3.76 0.53
C ASN A 423 11.27 -2.40 0.51
N ALA A 424 10.75 -1.39 1.20
CA ALA A 424 11.39 -0.07 1.29
C ALA A 424 12.11 0.12 2.64
N LEU A 425 11.35 0.38 3.72
CA LEU A 425 11.92 0.76 5.01
C LEU A 425 12.78 -0.36 5.61
N GLY A 426 12.33 -1.61 5.56
CA GLY A 426 13.08 -2.78 6.03
C GLY A 426 14.40 -3.00 5.27
N LYS A 427 14.47 -2.57 4.01
CA LYS A 427 15.67 -2.69 3.16
C LYS A 427 16.52 -1.43 3.13
N GLY A 428 16.13 -0.37 3.84
CA GLY A 428 16.90 0.88 3.89
C GLY A 428 16.75 1.76 2.65
N ALA A 429 15.74 1.54 1.81
CA ALA A 429 15.37 2.47 0.76
C ALA A 429 14.40 3.54 1.31
N VAL A 430 14.33 4.69 0.64
CA VAL A 430 13.29 5.69 0.87
C VAL A 430 12.05 5.30 0.06
N PRO A 431 10.89 5.01 0.69
CA PRO A 431 9.66 4.71 -0.03
C PRO A 431 9.13 5.93 -0.78
N VAL A 432 8.84 5.74 -2.07
CA VAL A 432 8.03 6.66 -2.88
C VAL A 432 6.63 6.06 -2.95
N VAL A 433 5.64 6.72 -2.35
CA VAL A 433 4.36 6.10 -2.00
C VAL A 433 3.21 6.58 -2.88
N MET A 434 2.33 5.64 -3.21
CA MET A 434 1.01 5.83 -3.84
C MET A 434 0.09 4.78 -3.21
N GLY A 435 -1.05 5.20 -2.65
CA GLY A 435 -1.96 4.29 -1.94
C GLY A 435 -2.88 5.06 -0.99
N ALA A 436 -2.49 5.20 0.26
CA ALA A 436 -3.28 5.98 1.22
C ALA A 436 -3.19 7.50 0.94
N ILE A 437 -3.97 8.29 1.67
CA ILE A 437 -3.78 9.75 1.69
C ILE A 437 -2.52 10.12 2.47
N ILE A 438 -1.94 11.28 2.18
CA ILE A 438 -0.72 11.76 2.83
C ILE A 438 -0.84 11.78 4.37
N ASP A 439 -2.01 12.16 4.90
CA ASP A 439 -2.28 12.19 6.33
C ASP A 439 -2.13 10.82 6.99
N ASP A 440 -2.52 9.75 6.31
CA ASP A 440 -2.34 8.40 6.85
C ASP A 440 -0.84 8.08 6.88
N TYR A 441 -0.10 8.30 5.79
CA TYR A 441 1.35 8.08 5.78
C TYR A 441 2.08 8.86 6.88
N MET A 442 1.70 10.12 7.12
CA MET A 442 2.26 10.96 8.19
C MET A 442 2.00 10.41 9.59
N LYS A 443 0.83 9.78 9.81
CA LYS A 443 0.48 9.17 11.11
C LYS A 443 1.20 7.84 11.35
N PHE A 444 1.49 7.08 10.29
CA PHE A 444 1.96 5.69 10.40
C PHE A 444 3.44 5.50 10.21
N LEU A 445 4.02 6.19 9.23
CA LEU A 445 5.43 6.04 8.90
C LEU A 445 6.31 6.83 9.86
N PRO A 446 7.59 6.48 9.96
CA PRO A 446 8.53 7.32 10.70
C PRO A 446 8.52 8.76 10.14
N PRO A 447 8.68 9.79 10.99
CA PRO A 447 8.63 11.17 10.54
C PRO A 447 9.67 11.44 9.44
N LYS A 448 9.26 12.12 8.37
CA LYS A 448 10.11 12.51 7.24
C LYS A 448 10.84 11.34 6.56
N SER A 449 10.18 10.17 6.49
CA SER A 449 10.79 8.95 5.95
C SER A 449 10.34 8.56 4.55
N PHE A 450 9.44 9.30 3.91
CA PHE A 450 8.80 8.91 2.66
C PHE A 450 8.60 10.10 1.72
N ILE A 451 8.36 9.80 0.45
CA ILE A 451 8.07 10.78 -0.60
C ILE A 451 6.68 10.45 -1.17
N HIS A 452 5.71 11.37 -1.05
CA HIS A 452 4.37 11.15 -1.59
C HIS A 452 4.28 11.65 -3.02
N ILE A 453 3.70 10.88 -3.94
CA ILE A 453 3.59 11.31 -5.35
C ILE A 453 2.75 12.58 -5.55
N ASN A 454 1.80 12.85 -4.64
CA ASN A 454 0.95 14.03 -4.70
C ASN A 454 1.65 15.32 -4.22
N ASP A 455 2.87 15.23 -3.69
CA ASP A 455 3.68 16.42 -3.39
C ASP A 455 4.25 17.08 -4.66
N PHE A 456 4.09 16.41 -5.82
CA PHE A 456 4.65 16.83 -7.09
C PHE A 456 3.56 17.11 -8.12
N ALA A 457 3.75 18.18 -8.87
CA ALA A 457 2.84 18.58 -9.94
C ALA A 457 2.77 17.52 -11.07
N SER A 458 3.86 16.78 -11.32
CA SER A 458 3.91 15.73 -12.34
C SER A 458 4.98 14.66 -12.04
N PRO A 459 4.92 13.48 -12.70
CA PRO A 459 5.99 12.47 -12.61
C PRO A 459 7.36 13.01 -13.00
N GLN A 460 7.44 13.98 -13.93
CA GLN A 460 8.70 14.64 -14.28
C GLN A 460 9.30 15.42 -13.11
N HIS A 461 8.48 16.13 -12.32
CA HIS A 461 8.95 16.85 -11.13
C HIS A 461 9.43 15.88 -10.05
N LEU A 462 8.71 14.77 -9.86
CA LEU A 462 9.15 13.69 -8.98
C LEU A 462 10.50 13.12 -9.44
N ALA A 463 10.67 12.78 -10.73
CA ALA A 463 11.93 12.27 -11.26
C ALA A 463 13.11 13.23 -11.00
N LYS A 464 12.93 14.53 -11.25
CA LYS A 464 13.94 15.56 -10.95
C LYS A 464 14.33 15.56 -9.48
N TYR A 465 13.34 15.46 -8.58
CA TYR A 465 13.58 15.41 -7.15
C TYR A 465 14.34 14.14 -6.73
N LEU A 466 13.97 12.98 -7.26
CA LEU A 466 14.68 11.71 -7.00
C LEU A 466 16.12 11.75 -7.50
N MET A 467 16.39 12.34 -8.66
CA MET A 467 17.76 12.53 -9.19
C MET A 467 18.59 13.50 -8.33
N TYR A 468 17.98 14.59 -7.84
CA TYR A 468 18.62 15.48 -6.87
C TYR A 468 19.04 14.73 -5.60
N LEU A 469 18.12 13.95 -5.01
CA LEU A 469 18.46 13.15 -3.83
C LEU A 469 19.50 12.06 -4.14
N ALA A 470 19.43 11.43 -5.31
CA ALA A 470 20.39 10.40 -5.74
C ALA A 470 21.81 10.91 -5.95
N SER A 471 21.99 12.23 -6.14
CA SER A 471 23.29 12.90 -6.28
C SER A 471 23.73 13.68 -5.04
N ASN A 472 22.85 13.83 -4.03
CA ASN A 472 23.13 14.59 -2.82
C ASN A 472 23.10 13.70 -1.56
N PRO A 473 24.28 13.28 -1.04
CA PRO A 473 24.36 12.41 0.13
C PRO A 473 23.70 12.98 1.39
N VAL A 474 23.73 14.30 1.57
CA VAL A 474 23.17 14.96 2.74
C VAL A 474 21.65 14.93 2.68
N ALA A 475 21.08 15.36 1.56
CA ALA A 475 19.64 15.39 1.37
C ALA A 475 19.03 13.98 1.41
N TYR A 476 19.68 12.99 0.80
CA TYR A 476 19.24 11.60 0.86
C TYR A 476 19.26 11.04 2.29
N ASN A 477 20.38 11.19 3.01
CA ASN A 477 20.49 10.63 4.36
C ASN A 477 19.52 11.29 5.36
N ARG A 478 19.04 12.52 5.12
CA ARG A 478 17.97 13.14 5.94
C ARG A 478 16.69 12.31 6.00
N TYR A 479 16.36 11.53 4.96
CA TYR A 479 15.23 10.59 4.98
C TYR A 479 15.43 9.37 5.89
N HIS A 480 16.63 9.21 6.45
CA HIS A 480 16.97 8.14 7.39
C HIS A 480 17.22 8.65 8.82
N ALA A 481 17.06 9.95 9.06
CA ALA A 481 17.20 10.61 10.37
C ALA A 481 16.40 9.93 11.49
N TRP A 482 15.16 9.54 11.18
CA TRP A 482 14.23 8.88 12.08
C TRP A 482 14.79 7.61 12.73
N ARG A 483 15.75 6.93 12.08
CA ARG A 483 16.32 5.66 12.56
C ARG A 483 17.11 5.80 13.86
N SER A 484 17.48 7.02 14.24
CA SER A 484 18.10 7.31 15.53
C SER A 484 17.12 7.25 16.71
N ARG A 485 15.81 7.25 16.44
CA ARG A 485 14.76 7.32 17.47
C ARG A 485 13.66 6.27 17.32
N TYR A 486 13.39 5.83 16.10
CA TYR A 486 12.32 4.88 15.80
C TYR A 486 12.86 3.65 15.09
N ARG A 487 12.12 2.55 15.24
CA ARG A 487 12.31 1.32 14.48
C ARG A 487 11.00 0.88 13.83
N VAL A 488 11.13 0.10 12.77
CA VAL A 488 9.99 -0.51 12.07
C VAL A 488 9.85 -1.98 12.46
N LEU A 489 8.61 -2.40 12.71
CA LEU A 489 8.22 -3.75 13.04
C LEU A 489 7.50 -4.37 11.83
N ASN A 490 7.86 -5.60 11.45
CA ASN A 490 7.18 -6.38 10.43
C ASN A 490 6.51 -7.57 11.11
N GLU A 491 5.17 -7.56 11.18
CA GLU A 491 4.38 -8.40 12.11
C GLU A 491 3.23 -9.14 11.40
N HIS A 492 3.36 -9.31 10.09
CA HIS A 492 2.29 -9.80 9.21
C HIS A 492 2.57 -11.18 8.60
N GLY A 493 3.75 -11.76 8.87
CA GLY A 493 4.14 -13.09 8.38
C GLY A 493 4.65 -13.16 6.95
N TYR A 494 4.53 -12.08 6.17
CA TYR A 494 5.14 -12.02 4.83
C TYR A 494 6.67 -12.10 4.92
N PHE A 495 7.30 -12.77 3.95
CA PHE A 495 8.75 -12.97 3.90
C PHE A 495 9.34 -13.65 5.14
N ALA A 496 8.55 -14.52 5.79
CA ALA A 496 8.89 -15.19 7.04
C ALA A 496 9.19 -14.22 8.20
N SER A 497 8.61 -13.03 8.16
CA SER A 497 8.57 -12.12 9.30
C SER A 497 7.72 -12.69 10.44
N GLU A 498 7.79 -12.07 11.62
CA GLU A 498 6.89 -12.40 12.71
C GLU A 498 5.44 -12.20 12.28
N VAL A 499 4.52 -12.97 12.86
CA VAL A 499 3.11 -12.94 12.51
C VAL A 499 2.24 -12.87 13.77
N PHE A 500 1.32 -11.91 13.78
CA PHE A 500 0.52 -11.60 14.98
C PHE A 500 -1.00 -11.73 14.76
N HIS A 501 -1.46 -12.28 13.63
CA HIS A 501 -2.90 -12.41 13.35
C HIS A 501 -3.66 -13.13 14.47
N TYR A 502 -3.32 -14.38 14.77
CA TYR A 502 -4.00 -15.14 15.83
C TYR A 502 -3.69 -14.58 17.22
N CYS A 503 -2.48 -14.05 17.42
CA CYS A 503 -2.09 -13.36 18.63
C CYS A 503 -3.06 -12.24 18.99
N ARG A 504 -3.36 -11.36 18.02
CA ARG A 504 -4.24 -10.21 18.19
C ARG A 504 -5.70 -10.61 18.44
N ILE A 505 -6.13 -11.79 17.96
CA ILE A 505 -7.43 -12.34 18.36
C ILE A 505 -7.45 -12.70 19.84
N CYS A 506 -6.38 -13.33 20.34
CA CYS A 506 -6.27 -13.65 21.76
C CYS A 506 -6.24 -12.38 22.64
N GLU A 507 -5.47 -11.38 22.23
CA GLU A 507 -5.43 -10.08 22.90
C GLU A 507 -6.80 -9.40 22.88
N ALA A 508 -7.54 -9.44 21.77
CA ALA A 508 -8.89 -8.87 21.68
C ALA A 508 -9.87 -9.58 22.62
N LEU A 509 -9.82 -10.91 22.71
CA LEU A 509 -10.68 -11.68 23.63
C LEU A 509 -10.45 -11.31 25.10
N ASN A 510 -9.22 -10.94 25.45
CA ASN A 510 -8.85 -10.48 26.78
C ASN A 510 -9.19 -9.01 27.01
N TYR A 511 -8.78 -8.11 26.12
CA TYR A 511 -8.78 -6.67 26.38
C TYR A 511 -9.99 -5.92 25.83
N ASN A 512 -10.63 -6.39 24.77
CA ASN A 512 -11.79 -5.71 24.21
C ASN A 512 -13.04 -5.91 25.10
N ASP A 513 -13.97 -4.96 24.96
CA ASP A 513 -15.26 -5.00 25.64
C ASP A 513 -16.04 -6.29 25.32
N PRO A 514 -16.47 -7.06 26.34
CA PRO A 514 -17.33 -8.23 26.16
C PRO A 514 -18.78 -7.90 25.76
N ALA A 515 -19.20 -6.62 25.74
CA ALA A 515 -20.53 -6.21 25.32
C ALA A 515 -20.89 -6.74 23.93
N PRO A 516 -22.16 -7.17 23.69
CA PRO A 516 -22.60 -7.57 22.37
C PRO A 516 -22.47 -6.42 21.36
N LYS A 517 -21.76 -6.67 20.25
CA LYS A 517 -21.62 -5.77 19.11
C LYS A 517 -21.94 -6.54 17.84
N VAL A 518 -22.67 -5.94 16.90
CA VAL A 518 -22.94 -6.53 15.58
C VAL A 518 -22.83 -5.45 14.51
N TYR A 519 -22.10 -5.72 13.43
CA TYR A 519 -22.05 -4.85 12.27
C TYR A 519 -23.30 -5.05 11.40
N ASN A 520 -24.33 -4.25 11.65
CA ASN A 520 -25.56 -4.26 10.82
C ASN A 520 -25.39 -3.56 9.48
N ASN A 521 -24.35 -2.72 9.33
CA ASN A 521 -24.00 -2.05 8.09
C ASN A 521 -22.47 -1.98 7.94
N MET A 522 -21.89 -3.03 7.35
CA MET A 522 -20.45 -3.16 7.16
C MET A 522 -19.89 -2.13 6.17
N GLU A 523 -20.70 -1.70 5.20
CA GLU A 523 -20.30 -0.74 4.15
C GLU A 523 -19.95 0.64 4.72
N VAL A 524 -20.48 1.01 5.89
CA VAL A 524 -20.08 2.26 6.57
C VAL A 524 -18.61 2.21 6.98
N PHE A 525 -18.16 1.05 7.45
CA PHE A 525 -16.78 0.85 7.89
C PHE A 525 -15.85 0.47 6.72
N TRP A 526 -16.34 -0.33 5.77
CA TRP A 526 -15.52 -0.97 4.74
C TRP A 526 -16.19 -0.95 3.37
N ASN A 527 -15.92 0.11 2.58
CA ASN A 527 -16.49 0.29 1.24
C ASN A 527 -15.51 1.03 0.32
N LYS A 528 -15.34 0.52 -0.91
CA LYS A 528 -14.42 1.10 -1.91
C LYS A 528 -14.76 2.52 -2.35
N LYS A 529 -16.03 2.95 -2.26
CA LYS A 529 -16.47 4.30 -2.65
C LYS A 529 -16.18 5.35 -1.58
N THR A 530 -16.14 4.96 -0.32
CA THR A 530 -15.98 5.90 0.81
C THR A 530 -14.60 5.82 1.46
N GLN A 531 -13.93 4.67 1.33
CA GLN A 531 -12.63 4.42 1.95
C GLN A 531 -11.48 4.39 0.95
N CYS A 532 -11.77 4.47 -0.36
CA CYS A 532 -10.76 4.53 -1.40
C CYS A 532 -10.96 5.73 -2.33
N PHE A 533 -9.88 6.14 -2.97
CA PHE A 533 -9.76 7.38 -3.71
C PHE A 533 -9.51 7.09 -5.19
N PRO A 534 -10.10 7.88 -6.09
CA PRO A 534 -9.77 7.80 -7.51
C PRO A 534 -8.34 8.28 -7.76
N PRO A 535 -7.66 7.77 -8.80
CA PRO A 535 -6.35 8.30 -9.19
C PRO A 535 -6.49 9.75 -9.67
N THR A 536 -5.75 10.68 -9.06
CA THR A 536 -5.84 12.13 -9.34
C THR A 536 -4.69 12.68 -10.18
N TRP A 537 -3.67 11.87 -10.46
CA TRP A 537 -2.43 12.35 -11.09
C TRP A 537 -2.60 12.68 -12.58
N GLU A 538 -3.48 11.98 -13.30
CA GLU A 538 -3.77 12.26 -14.70
C GLU A 538 -4.46 13.61 -14.87
N ASP A 539 -5.37 13.96 -13.95
CA ASP A 539 -6.09 15.24 -14.00
C ASP A 539 -5.14 16.41 -13.74
N ARG A 540 -4.17 16.25 -12.83
CA ARG A 540 -3.08 17.21 -12.65
C ARG A 540 -2.26 17.38 -13.93
N LEU A 541 -1.91 16.29 -14.61
CA LEU A 541 -1.19 16.36 -15.89
C LEU A 541 -1.98 17.11 -16.97
N LYS A 542 -3.29 16.83 -17.09
CA LYS A 542 -4.15 17.54 -18.05
C LYS A 542 -4.24 19.02 -17.73
N SER A 543 -4.40 19.39 -16.45
CA SER A 543 -4.45 20.80 -16.05
C SER A 543 -3.17 21.56 -16.42
N LEU A 544 -2.00 20.93 -16.26
CA LEU A 544 -0.71 21.52 -16.66
C LEU A 544 -0.56 21.67 -18.18
N ALA A 545 -1.16 20.76 -18.96
CA ALA A 545 -1.15 20.86 -20.42
C ALA A 545 -2.01 22.02 -20.91
N VAL A 546 -3.18 22.24 -20.29
CA VAL A 546 -4.08 23.37 -20.61
C VAL A 546 -3.45 24.72 -20.25
N THR A 547 -2.68 24.82 -19.18
CA THR A 547 -1.97 26.08 -18.83
C THR A 547 -0.79 26.41 -19.75
N LYS A 548 -0.38 25.49 -20.63
CA LYS A 548 0.74 25.68 -21.57
C LYS A 548 0.30 25.93 -23.01
N SER A 549 -0.96 25.70 -23.33
CA SER A 549 -1.62 26.06 -24.60
C SER A 549 -2.24 27.43 -24.48
#